data_AF-A0A8I0KMF3-F1
#
_entry.id   AF-A0A8I0KMF3-F1
#
_cell.length_a   1.000
_cell.length_b   1.000
_cell.length_c   1.000
_cell.angle_alpha   90.00
_cell.angle_beta   90.00
_cell.angle_gamma   90.00
#
_symmetry.space_group_name_H-M   'P 1'
#
loop_
_entity.id
_entity.type
_entity.pdbx_description
1 polymer ?
#
loop_
_entity_poly.entity_id
_entity_poly.type
_entity_poly.pdbx_seq_one_letter_code
_entity_poly.pdbx_strand_id
1 'polypeptide(L)'
;MTATTLGDLFPEMRHAVPGRERKSHPTPESPGKPARHVTRQGTADRLKMLYPEIESWNPVLVTQAWFNWLRENQMALVEPQARDERFPDYLVGLIVRHMQETEAWI
;
A
#
# COMPACT_ATOMS: atom_id res chain seq x y z
N MET A 1 -42.34 22.89 9.36
CA MET A 1 -40.88 22.90 9.57
C MET A 1 -40.23 22.26 8.37
N THR A 2 -39.56 23.03 7.51
CA THR A 2 -38.89 22.52 6.30
C THR A 2 -37.45 22.15 6.66
N ALA A 3 -37.11 20.86 6.58
CA ALA A 3 -35.76 20.36 6.87
C ALA A 3 -34.80 20.86 5.79
N THR A 4 -33.88 21.75 6.16
CA THR A 4 -32.81 22.22 5.28
C THR A 4 -31.79 21.11 5.15
N THR A 5 -31.63 20.57 3.94
CA THR A 5 -30.63 19.52 3.71
C THR A 5 -29.26 20.14 3.47
N LEU A 6 -28.20 19.41 3.78
CA LEU A 6 -26.82 19.90 3.64
C LEU A 6 -26.49 20.35 2.19
N GLY A 7 -27.23 19.82 1.20
CA GLY A 7 -27.15 20.22 -0.20
C GLY A 7 -27.79 21.57 -0.55
N ASP A 8 -28.59 22.17 0.34
CA ASP A 8 -29.10 23.54 0.20
C ASP A 8 -28.12 24.58 0.77
N LEU A 9 -27.30 24.19 1.73
CA LEU A 9 -26.29 25.05 2.35
C LEU A 9 -25.04 25.22 1.48
N PHE A 10 -24.74 24.26 0.61
CA PHE A 10 -23.52 24.25 -0.22
C PHE A 10 -23.83 23.91 -1.69
N PRO A 11 -24.28 24.90 -2.49
CA PRO A 11 -24.60 24.71 -3.92
C PRO A 11 -23.39 24.25 -4.74
N GLU A 12 -22.20 24.71 -4.38
CA GLU A 12 -20.93 24.41 -5.06
C GLU A 12 -20.57 22.92 -5.05
N MET A 13 -21.04 22.17 -4.03
CA MET A 13 -20.79 20.72 -3.94
C MET A 13 -21.66 19.90 -4.89
N ARG A 14 -22.70 20.49 -5.49
CA ARG A 14 -23.58 19.79 -6.46
C ARG A 14 -22.85 19.42 -7.74
N HIS A 15 -21.80 20.16 -8.09
CA HIS A 15 -21.03 19.98 -9.33
C HIS A 15 -19.74 19.17 -9.12
N ALA A 16 -19.35 18.88 -7.88
CA ALA A 16 -18.15 18.12 -7.54
C ALA A 16 -18.31 16.59 -7.61
N VAL A 17 -19.47 16.09 -8.08
CA VAL A 17 -19.69 14.67 -8.32
C VAL A 17 -19.10 14.30 -9.68
N PRO A 18 -18.01 13.50 -9.78
CA PRO A 18 -17.56 12.97 -11.05
C PRO A 18 -18.68 12.09 -11.63
N GLY A 19 -18.95 12.27 -12.92
CA GLY A 19 -20.09 11.75 -13.67
C GLY A 19 -20.67 10.42 -13.16
N ARG A 20 -21.80 10.50 -12.47
CA ARG A 20 -22.72 9.38 -12.29
C ARG A 20 -23.37 9.13 -13.65
N GLU A 21 -22.80 8.20 -14.42
CA GLU A 21 -23.49 7.65 -15.58
C GLU A 21 -24.90 7.23 -15.18
N ARG A 22 -25.84 7.73 -15.96
CA ARG A 22 -27.27 7.60 -15.72
C ARG A 22 -27.70 6.20 -16.15
N LYS A 23 -28.23 5.47 -15.17
CA LYS A 23 -29.39 4.56 -15.25
C LYS A 23 -29.23 3.28 -16.08
N SER A 24 -29.26 2.15 -15.38
CA SER A 24 -30.25 1.09 -15.63
C SER A 24 -30.36 0.17 -14.41
N HIS A 25 -31.54 0.10 -13.82
CA HIS A 25 -32.03 -0.99 -12.97
C HIS A 25 -33.24 -1.60 -13.71
N PRO A 26 -33.73 -2.83 -13.41
CA PRO A 26 -33.20 -3.87 -12.50
C PRO A 26 -33.25 -5.30 -13.09
N THR A 27 -32.46 -6.24 -12.58
CA THR A 27 -32.86 -7.67 -12.39
C THR A 27 -31.84 -8.38 -11.49
N PRO A 28 -32.27 -9.35 -10.65
CA PRO A 28 -31.39 -10.07 -9.76
C PRO A 28 -30.72 -11.24 -10.51
N GLU A 29 -29.68 -11.79 -9.89
CA GLU A 29 -29.00 -13.06 -10.18
C GLU A 29 -27.63 -12.99 -10.91
N SER A 30 -26.65 -13.53 -10.17
CA SER A 30 -25.39 -14.16 -10.61
C SER A 30 -24.08 -13.36 -10.64
N PRO A 31 -22.95 -14.04 -10.29
CA PRO A 31 -21.91 -13.49 -9.45
C PRO A 31 -20.86 -12.74 -10.25
N GLY A 32 -20.63 -11.48 -9.87
CA GLY A 32 -19.56 -10.66 -10.43
C GLY A 32 -18.19 -11.25 -10.08
N LYS A 33 -17.55 -11.84 -11.09
CA LYS A 33 -16.13 -12.20 -11.14
C LYS A 33 -15.28 -11.18 -10.38
N PRO A 34 -14.28 -11.59 -9.57
CA PRO A 34 -13.40 -10.63 -8.95
C PRO A 34 -12.72 -9.85 -10.07
N ALA A 35 -12.88 -8.53 -10.03
CA ALA A 35 -12.12 -7.62 -10.87
C ALA A 35 -10.67 -8.07 -10.79
N ARG A 36 -10.14 -8.54 -11.92
CA ARG A 36 -8.74 -8.87 -12.06
C ARG A 36 -8.03 -7.53 -11.97
N HIS A 37 -7.74 -7.11 -10.73
CA HIS A 37 -6.79 -6.06 -10.47
C HIS A 37 -5.53 -6.54 -11.16
N VAL A 38 -5.25 -5.97 -12.33
CA VAL A 38 -3.91 -5.93 -12.85
C VAL A 38 -3.19 -4.96 -11.91
N THR A 39 -2.91 -5.42 -10.70
CA THR A 39 -2.00 -4.77 -9.77
C THR A 39 -0.71 -4.75 -10.54
N ARG A 40 -0.30 -3.56 -11.00
CA ARG A 40 1.11 -3.33 -11.31
C ARG A 40 1.86 -3.87 -10.08
N GLN A 41 2.60 -4.97 -10.23
CA GLN A 41 3.36 -5.55 -9.12
C GLN A 41 4.25 -4.43 -8.59
N GLY A 42 3.88 -3.91 -7.42
CA GLY A 42 4.64 -2.83 -6.80
C GLY A 42 5.96 -3.39 -6.29
N THR A 43 6.89 -2.49 -5.95
CA THR A 43 8.16 -2.85 -5.30
C THR A 43 7.94 -3.75 -4.09
N ALA A 44 6.89 -3.50 -3.29
CA ALA A 44 6.49 -4.34 -2.17
C ALA A 44 6.10 -5.77 -2.59
N ASP A 45 5.31 -5.93 -3.66
CA ASP A 45 4.91 -7.26 -4.15
C ASP A 45 6.12 -8.06 -4.64
N ARG A 46 7.08 -7.39 -5.29
CA ARG A 46 8.36 -8.01 -5.67
C ARG A 46 9.19 -8.43 -4.48
N LEU A 47 9.29 -7.58 -3.46
CA LEU A 47 10.00 -7.91 -2.23
C LEU A 47 9.38 -9.13 -1.55
N LYS A 48 8.05 -9.18 -1.45
CA LYS A 48 7.34 -10.30 -0.82
C LYS A 48 7.51 -11.61 -1.58
N MET A 49 7.61 -11.56 -2.91
CA MET A 49 7.91 -12.77 -3.71
C MET A 49 9.35 -13.25 -3.55
N LEU A 50 10.32 -12.34 -3.40
CA LEU A 50 11.74 -12.69 -3.24
C LEU A 50 12.07 -13.13 -1.80
N TYR A 51 11.35 -12.58 -0.83
CA TYR A 51 11.54 -12.80 0.60
C TYR A 51 10.20 -13.23 1.22
N PRO A 52 9.83 -14.52 1.13
CA PRO A 52 8.59 -15.02 1.72
C PRO A 52 8.53 -14.81 3.24
N GLU A 53 9.69 -14.67 3.90
CA GLU A 53 9.82 -14.41 5.33
C GLU A 53 9.18 -13.07 5.76
N ILE A 54 9.06 -12.11 4.83
CA ILE A 54 8.46 -10.79 5.05
C ILE A 54 7.12 -10.61 4.32
N GLU A 55 6.52 -11.70 3.81
CA GLU A 55 5.27 -11.65 3.05
C GLU A 55 4.14 -10.96 3.83
N SER A 56 4.05 -11.25 5.13
CA SER A 56 3.04 -10.71 6.04
C SER A 56 3.29 -9.27 6.48
N TRP A 57 4.44 -8.69 6.16
CA TRP A 57 4.81 -7.36 6.62
C TRP A 57 4.04 -6.26 5.87
N ASN A 58 3.94 -5.08 6.49
CA ASN A 58 3.28 -3.93 5.89
C ASN A 58 4.02 -3.51 4.59
N PRO A 59 3.33 -3.40 3.44
CA PRO A 59 3.95 -3.05 2.15
C PRO A 59 4.76 -1.75 2.17
N VAL A 60 4.31 -0.75 2.94
CA VAL A 60 5.00 0.54 3.06
C VAL A 60 6.31 0.36 3.81
N LEU A 61 6.29 -0.38 4.91
CA LEU A 61 7.47 -0.67 5.72
C LEU A 61 8.51 -1.45 4.92
N VAL A 62 8.08 -2.49 4.20
CA VAL A 62 8.96 -3.32 3.36
C VAL A 62 9.64 -2.47 2.27
N THR A 63 8.88 -1.60 1.61
CA THR A 63 9.41 -0.71 0.58
C THR A 63 10.39 0.32 1.15
N GLN A 64 10.07 0.91 2.31
CA GLN A 64 10.96 1.85 2.99
C GLN A 64 12.27 1.18 3.44
N ALA A 65 12.18 -0.01 4.04
CA ALA A 65 13.35 -0.75 4.48
C ALA A 65 14.27 -1.10 3.30
N TRP A 66 13.71 -1.49 2.16
CA TRP A 66 14.45 -1.70 0.92
C TRP A 66 15.18 -0.44 0.44
N PHE A 67 14.48 0.70 0.36
CA PHE A 67 15.11 1.96 -0.05
C PHE A 67 16.16 2.46 0.94
N ASN A 68 15.96 2.23 2.24
CA ASN A 68 16.97 2.55 3.25
C ASN A 68 18.22 1.69 3.08
N TRP A 69 18.05 0.38 2.90
CA TRP A 69 19.16 -0.52 2.60
C TRP A 69 19.95 -0.09 1.36
N LEU A 70 19.25 0.26 0.27
CA LEU A 70 19.89 0.77 -0.94
C LEU A 70 20.68 2.08 -0.68
N ARG A 71 20.10 3.01 0.09
CA ARG A 71 20.77 4.27 0.46
C ARG A 71 22.02 4.04 1.30
N GLU A 72 21.94 3.19 2.31
CA GLU A 72 23.07 2.89 3.20
C GLU A 72 24.24 2.22 2.46
N ASN A 73 23.93 1.39 1.46
CA ASN A 73 24.93 0.72 0.63
C ASN A 73 25.33 1.55 -0.61
N GLN A 74 24.90 2.81 -0.71
CA GLN A 74 25.16 3.71 -1.85
C GLN A 74 24.78 3.12 -3.22
N MET A 75 23.73 2.29 -3.22
CA MET A 75 23.21 1.66 -4.43
C MET A 75 22.13 2.52 -5.08
N ALA A 76 21.88 2.26 -6.37
CA ALA A 76 20.80 2.91 -7.09
C ALA A 76 19.44 2.53 -6.47
N LEU A 77 18.52 3.50 -6.34
CA LEU A 77 17.15 3.34 -5.83
C LEU A 77 16.27 2.60 -6.85
N VAL A 78 16.60 1.34 -7.11
CA VAL A 78 15.93 0.48 -8.09
C VAL A 78 15.05 -0.55 -7.42
N GLU A 79 14.08 -1.05 -8.19
CA GLU A 79 13.27 -2.19 -7.74
C GLU A 79 14.14 -3.46 -7.64
N PRO A 80 13.83 -4.34 -6.67
CA PRO A 80 14.53 -5.60 -6.53
C PRO A 80 14.22 -6.51 -7.72
N GLN A 81 15.29 -6.99 -8.36
CA GLN A 81 15.22 -7.93 -9.48
C GLN A 81 15.59 -9.35 -9.06
N ALA A 82 16.44 -9.49 -8.05
CA ALA A 82 16.92 -10.76 -7.52
C ALA A 82 16.98 -10.71 -5.98
N ARG A 83 16.98 -11.88 -5.36
CA ARG A 83 17.17 -12.05 -3.91
C ARG A 83 18.64 -11.79 -3.57
N ASP A 84 18.87 -10.90 -2.61
CA ASP A 84 20.17 -10.60 -2.02
C ASP A 84 20.10 -10.98 -0.53
N GLU A 85 20.90 -11.96 -0.12
CA GLU A 85 20.90 -12.47 1.26
C GLU A 85 21.40 -11.43 2.28
N ARG A 86 22.04 -10.34 1.85
CA ARG A 86 22.46 -9.25 2.75
C ARG A 86 21.30 -8.37 3.20
N PHE A 87 20.20 -8.35 2.44
CA PHE A 87 19.02 -7.54 2.79
C PHE A 87 18.31 -8.08 4.05
N PRO A 88 18.03 -9.40 4.17
CA PRO A 88 17.55 -9.99 5.42
C PRO A 88 18.46 -9.72 6.63
N ASP A 89 19.78 -9.85 6.49
CA ASP A 89 20.73 -9.53 7.56
C ASP A 89 20.63 -8.07 8.01
N TYR A 90 20.50 -7.16 7.03
CA TYR A 90 20.26 -5.74 7.30
C TYR A 90 18.95 -5.51 8.07
N LEU A 91 17.86 -6.20 7.71
CA LEU A 91 16.58 -6.08 8.41
C LEU A 91 16.70 -6.48 9.88
N VAL A 92 17.41 -7.56 10.18
CA VAL A 92 17.67 -7.98 11.57
C VAL A 92 18.44 -6.90 12.31
N GLY A 93 19.52 -6.38 11.72
CA GLY A 93 20.30 -5.29 12.31
C GLY A 93 19.46 -4.03 12.56
N LEU A 94 18.59 -3.66 11.61
CA LEU A 94 17.67 -2.53 11.71
C LEU A 94 16.69 -2.71 12.87
N ILE A 95 16.11 -3.89 13.03
CA ILE A 95 15.17 -4.20 14.13
C ILE A 95 15.91 -4.14 15.48
N VAL A 96 17.07 -4.78 15.60
CA VAL A 96 17.85 -4.78 16.85
C VAL A 96 18.23 -3.35 17.24
N ARG A 97 18.71 -2.55 16.29
CA ARG A 97 19.02 -1.14 16.52
C ARG A 97 17.80 -0.35 16.96
N HIS A 98 16.67 -0.53 16.29
CA HIS A 98 15.43 0.17 16.65
C HIS A 98 14.94 -0.21 18.05
N MET A 99 15.05 -1.49 18.42
CA MET A 99 14.69 -1.98 19.75
C MET A 99 15.60 -1.40 20.85
N GLN A 100 16.89 -1.23 20.56
CA GLN A 100 17.83 -0.55 21.47
C GLN A 100 17.51 0.94 21.61
N GLU A 101 17.22 1.63 20.50
CA GLU A 101 16.89 3.06 20.49
C GLU A 101 15.57 3.39 21.20
N THR A 102 14.60 2.47 21.18
CA THR A 102 13.30 2.65 21.82
C THR A 102 13.22 2.17 23.26
N GLU A 103 14.35 1.71 23.84
CA GLU A 103 14.41 1.05 25.16
C GLU A 103 13.36 -0.08 25.33
N ALA A 104 12.82 -0.60 24.22
CA ALA A 104 11.79 -1.64 24.23
C ALA A 104 12.34 -3.02 24.66
N TRP A 105 13.62 -3.07 25.05
CA TRP A 105 14.36 -4.23 25.54
C TRP A 105 14.65 -4.17 27.06
N ILE A 106 14.00 -3.27 27.80
CA ILE A 106 14.12 -3.15 29.27
C ILE A 106 12.82 -3.56 29.96
#